data_AF-A0AA43RHK4-F1
#
_entry.id   AF-A0AA43RHK4-F1
#
_cell.length_a   1.000
_cell.length_b   1.000
_cell.length_c   1.000
_cell.angle_alpha   90.00
_cell.angle_beta   90.00
_cell.angle_gamma   90.00
#
_symmetry.space_group_name_H-M   'P 1'
#
loop_
_entity.id
_entity.type
_entity.pdbx_description
1 polymer ?
#
loop_
_entity_poly.entity_id
_entity_poly.type
_entity_poly.pdbx_seq_one_letter_code
_entity_poly.pdbx_strand_id
1 'polypeptide(L)'
;MTITIKIKDGQTFEAEESKTLLESLLHAGEFIDNPCNGKGKCGKCKVKVVEGECSPLTDEERRLLKPEEIEEGVRLSCITYPKGDVTVELMQKVLEHKVLTTGKIPEFERDENLSGYGFAIDIGTTTVVASLVDLSSGEELASASDINAQKHYGLDVLTRITYEYEHPETGIEELQVAIVNSLNELMADACKKAKVSVSDICKI
;
A
#
# COMPACT_ATOMS: atom_id res chain seq x y z
N MET A 1 22.31 -12.48 -8.48
CA MET A 1 21.80 -13.84 -8.71
C MET A 1 20.31 -13.79 -8.48
N THR A 2 19.51 -14.47 -9.32
CA THR A 2 18.05 -14.54 -9.12
C THR A 2 17.76 -15.62 -8.09
N ILE A 3 16.91 -15.28 -7.13
CA ILE A 3 16.48 -16.16 -6.05
C ILE A 3 14.96 -16.15 -5.96
N THR A 4 14.40 -17.14 -5.28
CA THR A 4 12.98 -17.28 -5.07
C THR A 4 12.61 -16.86 -3.66
N ILE A 5 11.71 -15.89 -3.53
CA ILE A 5 11.10 -15.54 -2.23
C ILE A 5 9.68 -16.11 -2.20
N LYS A 6 9.41 -16.94 -1.19
CA LYS A 6 8.09 -17.54 -0.95
C LYS A 6 7.45 -16.92 0.29
N ILE A 7 6.21 -16.47 0.17
CA ILE A 7 5.41 -16.05 1.33
C ILE A 7 4.60 -17.26 1.81
N LYS A 8 4.70 -17.59 3.09
CA LYS A 8 4.11 -18.81 3.69
C LYS A 8 2.62 -19.00 3.34
N ASP A 9 1.84 -17.92 3.40
CA ASP A 9 0.39 -17.91 3.12
C ASP A 9 0.05 -17.10 1.85
N GLY A 10 1.03 -16.90 0.96
CA GLY A 10 0.90 -15.97 -0.15
C GLY A 10 1.53 -16.46 -1.45
N GLN A 11 1.92 -15.50 -2.27
CA GLN A 11 2.54 -15.74 -3.55
C GLN A 11 4.04 -16.10 -3.43
N THR A 12 4.60 -16.58 -4.53
CA THR A 12 6.04 -16.82 -4.71
C THR A 12 6.50 -15.99 -5.89
N PHE A 13 7.62 -15.30 -5.74
CA PHE A 13 8.14 -14.40 -6.77
C PHE A 13 9.67 -14.45 -6.83
N GLU A 14 10.21 -14.04 -7.97
CA GLU A 14 11.65 -13.92 -8.17
C GLU A 14 12.17 -12.58 -7.63
N ALA A 15 13.33 -12.62 -6.98
CA ALA A 15 14.00 -11.46 -6.42
C ALA A 15 15.51 -11.52 -6.70
N GLU A 16 16.19 -10.40 -6.45
CA GLU A 16 17.64 -10.30 -6.58
C GLU A 16 18.30 -10.38 -5.20
N GLU A 17 19.37 -11.17 -5.07
CA GLU A 17 20.17 -11.23 -3.82
C GLU A 17 20.78 -9.88 -3.40
N SER A 18 20.92 -8.94 -4.35
CA SER A 18 21.43 -7.59 -4.09
C SER A 18 20.42 -6.68 -3.40
N LYS A 19 19.13 -7.05 -3.39
CA LYS A 19 18.04 -6.27 -2.81
C LYS A 19 17.71 -6.76 -1.41
N THR A 20 17.23 -5.84 -0.59
CA THR A 20 16.73 -6.18 0.74
C THR A 20 15.43 -6.97 0.63
N LEU A 21 15.09 -7.70 1.70
CA LEU A 21 13.77 -8.34 1.79
C LEU A 21 12.65 -7.30 1.71
N LEU A 22 12.83 -6.10 2.26
CA LEU A 22 11.83 -5.03 2.18
C LEU A 22 11.56 -4.62 0.73
N GLU A 23 12.60 -4.29 -0.04
CA GLU A 23 12.44 -3.88 -1.44
C GLU A 23 11.78 -4.99 -2.27
N SER A 24 12.20 -6.23 -2.06
CA SER A 24 11.66 -7.39 -2.78
C SER A 24 10.19 -7.61 -2.46
N LEU A 25 9.81 -7.48 -1.18
CA LEU A 25 8.42 -7.65 -0.73
C LEU A 25 7.53 -6.49 -1.21
N LEU A 26 8.01 -5.25 -1.12
CA LEU A 26 7.31 -4.10 -1.66
C LEU A 26 7.09 -4.29 -3.17
N HIS A 27 8.13 -4.64 -3.94
CA HIS A 27 8.05 -4.87 -5.39
C HIS A 27 7.04 -5.97 -5.77
N ALA A 28 6.88 -6.98 -4.92
CA ALA A 28 5.85 -8.01 -5.10
C ALA A 28 4.42 -7.53 -4.76
N GLY A 29 4.25 -6.29 -4.31
CA GLY A 29 2.96 -5.72 -3.91
C GLY A 29 2.59 -6.00 -2.45
N GLU A 30 3.49 -6.56 -1.65
CA GLU A 30 3.23 -6.84 -0.23
C GLU A 30 3.41 -5.60 0.62
N PHE A 31 2.54 -5.44 1.61
CA PHE A 31 2.61 -4.30 2.54
C PHE A 31 3.47 -4.64 3.76
N ILE A 32 4.48 -3.80 4.02
CA ILE A 32 5.30 -3.85 5.24
C ILE A 32 5.52 -2.43 5.77
N ASP A 33 5.27 -2.20 7.07
CA ASP A 33 5.53 -0.92 7.74
C ASP A 33 7.03 -0.61 7.73
N ASN A 34 7.37 0.47 7.04
CA ASN A 34 8.72 0.99 6.88
C ASN A 34 8.78 2.51 7.10
N PRO A 35 8.34 3.09 8.23
CA PRO A 35 8.28 4.55 8.42
C PRO A 35 9.63 5.26 8.41
N CYS A 36 10.74 4.52 8.58
CA CYS A 36 12.08 5.08 8.39
C CYS A 36 12.60 4.97 6.96
N ASN A 37 11.76 4.60 5.99
CA ASN A 37 12.10 4.35 4.60
C ASN A 37 13.30 3.41 4.43
N GLY A 38 13.23 2.25 5.07
CA GLY A 38 14.30 1.24 4.94
C GLY A 38 15.59 1.52 5.71
N LYS A 39 15.75 2.67 6.38
CA LYS A 39 17.02 3.08 7.03
C LYS A 39 17.44 2.26 8.26
N GLY A 40 16.70 1.22 8.66
CA GLY A 40 17.04 0.36 9.80
C GLY A 40 16.92 1.02 11.18
N LYS A 41 16.18 2.13 11.33
CA LYS A 41 16.16 2.92 12.60
C LYS A 41 14.90 2.76 13.45
N CYS A 42 13.81 2.23 12.91
CA CYS A 42 12.50 2.23 13.59
C CYS A 42 12.05 0.86 14.14
N GLY A 43 12.63 -0.24 13.66
CA GLY A 43 12.29 -1.60 14.11
C GLY A 43 10.91 -2.11 13.68
N LYS A 44 10.21 -1.44 12.75
CA LYS A 44 8.85 -1.82 12.34
C LYS A 44 8.78 -2.77 11.14
N CYS A 45 9.84 -2.84 10.33
CA CYS A 45 9.92 -3.64 9.11
C CYS A 45 10.08 -5.16 9.43
N LYS A 46 9.28 -5.72 10.33
CA LYS A 46 9.47 -7.07 10.87
C LYS A 46 8.90 -8.13 9.93
N VAL A 47 9.72 -9.14 9.64
CA VAL A 47 9.33 -10.36 8.92
C VAL A 47 9.92 -11.57 9.64
N LYS A 48 9.25 -12.71 9.56
CA LYS A 48 9.77 -13.96 10.11
C LYS A 48 10.34 -14.82 8.99
N VAL A 49 11.61 -15.19 9.07
CA VAL A 49 12.24 -16.12 8.15
C VAL A 49 11.92 -17.54 8.61
N VAL A 50 11.16 -18.27 7.80
CA VAL A 50 10.72 -19.64 8.12
C VAL A 50 11.72 -20.66 7.60
N GLU A 51 12.22 -20.44 6.39
CA GLU A 51 13.21 -21.30 5.73
C GLU A 51 14.17 -20.46 4.89
N GLY A 52 15.38 -20.97 4.66
CA GLY A 52 16.41 -20.30 3.89
C GLY A 52 17.41 -19.52 4.74
N GLU A 53 18.50 -19.09 4.10
CA GLU A 53 19.55 -18.32 4.76
C GLU A 53 19.49 -16.84 4.34
N CYS A 54 19.75 -15.97 5.31
CA CYS A 54 19.85 -14.53 5.09
C CYS A 54 21.19 -14.01 5.59
N SER A 55 21.42 -12.72 5.40
CA SER A 55 22.58 -12.02 5.93
C SER A 55 22.70 -12.21 7.45
N PRO A 56 23.94 -12.13 7.99
CA PRO A 56 24.17 -12.17 9.42
C PRO A 56 23.31 -11.15 10.18
N LEU A 57 23.00 -11.46 11.44
CA LEU A 57 22.27 -10.53 12.31
C LEU A 57 23.11 -9.29 12.56
N THR A 58 22.59 -8.13 12.16
CA THR A 58 23.24 -6.84 12.34
C THR A 58 23.11 -6.33 13.77
N ASP A 59 23.98 -5.40 14.18
CA ASP A 59 23.90 -4.78 15.52
C ASP A 59 22.61 -3.97 15.69
N GLU A 60 22.11 -3.35 14.62
CA GLU A 60 20.83 -2.61 14.63
C GLU A 60 19.64 -3.54 14.89
N GLU A 61 19.63 -4.74 14.29
CA GLU A 61 18.61 -5.76 14.59
C GLU A 61 18.66 -6.21 16.04
N ARG A 62 19.85 -6.48 16.57
CA ARG A 62 20.03 -6.84 17.99
C ARG A 62 19.55 -5.76 18.95
N ARG A 63 19.62 -4.50 18.53
CA ARG A 63 19.19 -3.34 19.32
C ARG A 63 17.67 -3.13 19.28
N LEU A 64 17.04 -3.39 18.13
CA LEU A 64 15.64 -3.04 17.87
C LEU A 64 14.67 -4.21 18.07
N LEU A 65 15.15 -5.45 17.94
CA LEU A 65 14.36 -6.67 18.14
C LEU A 65 14.58 -7.23 19.54
N LYS A 66 13.55 -7.88 20.09
CA LYS A 66 13.70 -8.63 21.35
C LYS A 66 14.49 -9.92 21.11
N PRO A 67 15.21 -10.44 22.11
CA PRO A 67 15.89 -11.73 22.00
C PRO A 67 14.96 -12.87 21.58
N GLU A 68 13.75 -12.91 22.14
CA GLU A 68 12.69 -13.87 21.82
C GLU A 68 12.29 -13.81 20.33
N GLU A 69 12.15 -12.59 19.78
CA GLU A 69 11.82 -12.39 18.36
C GLU A 69 12.94 -12.92 17.46
N ILE A 70 14.20 -12.67 17.84
CA ILE A 70 15.37 -13.16 17.08
C ILE A 70 15.44 -14.70 17.10
N GLU A 71 15.19 -15.32 18.26
CA GLU A 71 15.14 -16.78 18.39
C GLU A 71 14.01 -17.40 17.56
N GLU A 72 12.88 -16.71 17.44
CA GLU A 72 11.78 -17.12 16.57
C GLU A 72 12.02 -16.88 15.07
N GLY A 73 13.19 -16.37 14.69
CA GLY A 73 13.56 -16.10 13.28
C GLY A 73 13.04 -14.77 12.75
N VAL A 74 12.62 -13.84 13.60
CA VAL A 74 12.21 -12.49 13.20
C VAL A 74 13.43 -11.65 12.83
N ARG A 75 13.32 -10.97 11.69
CA ARG A 75 14.34 -10.11 11.09
C ARG A 75 13.76 -8.76 10.70
N LEU A 76 14.62 -7.76 10.55
CA LEU A 76 14.24 -6.48 9.98
C LEU A 76 14.44 -6.54 8.46
N SER A 77 13.35 -6.67 7.71
CA SER A 77 13.37 -6.84 6.25
C SER A 77 14.12 -5.72 5.53
N CYS A 78 14.13 -4.52 6.12
CA CYS A 78 14.79 -3.35 5.58
C CYS A 78 16.32 -3.38 5.59
N ILE A 79 16.93 -4.27 6.37
CA ILE A 79 18.39 -4.42 6.47
C ILE A 79 18.83 -5.89 6.41
N THR A 80 17.94 -6.76 5.92
CA THR A 80 18.19 -8.19 5.73
C THR A 80 18.26 -8.50 4.25
N TYR A 81 19.33 -9.17 3.84
CA TYR A 81 19.54 -9.62 2.46
C TYR A 81 19.41 -11.15 2.38
N PRO A 82 18.62 -11.68 1.43
CA PRO A 82 18.54 -13.12 1.20
C PRO A 82 19.84 -13.65 0.56
N LYS A 83 20.26 -14.87 0.92
CA LYS A 83 21.46 -15.55 0.38
C LYS A 83 21.13 -16.77 -0.50
N GLY A 84 19.91 -16.85 -0.98
CA GLY A 84 19.36 -17.98 -1.71
C GLY A 84 17.84 -17.93 -1.69
N ASP A 85 17.20 -19.07 -1.93
CA ASP A 85 15.75 -19.18 -1.80
C ASP A 85 15.34 -19.06 -0.33
N VAL A 86 14.36 -18.20 -0.05
CA VAL A 86 13.91 -17.90 1.32
C VAL A 86 12.39 -17.95 1.40
N THR A 87 11.88 -18.59 2.45
CA THR A 87 10.47 -18.56 2.82
C THR A 87 10.27 -17.57 3.98
N VAL A 88 9.42 -16.58 3.80
CA VAL A 88 9.08 -15.57 4.81
C VAL A 88 7.61 -15.62 5.21
N GLU A 89 7.35 -15.25 6.45
CA GLU A 89 6.01 -15.06 7.02
C GLU A 89 5.83 -13.59 7.39
N LEU A 90 4.79 -12.96 6.81
CA LEU A 90 4.45 -11.57 7.07
C LEU A 90 3.79 -11.46 8.44
N MET A 91 4.39 -10.69 9.33
CA MET A 91 3.88 -10.51 10.70
C MET A 91 2.76 -9.47 10.78
N GLN A 92 2.50 -8.76 9.69
CA GLN A 92 1.59 -7.64 9.66
C GLN A 92 0.31 -8.05 8.96
N LYS A 93 -0.82 -7.71 9.58
CA LYS A 93 -2.14 -7.94 8.98
C LYS A 93 -2.44 -6.80 8.02
N VAL A 94 -2.87 -7.13 6.81
CA VAL A 94 -3.59 -6.18 5.95
C VAL A 94 -4.80 -5.73 6.75
N LEU A 95 -4.75 -4.52 7.29
CA LEU A 95 -5.86 -3.95 8.02
C LEU A 95 -6.96 -3.66 7.00
N GLU A 96 -8.10 -4.35 7.10
CA GLU A 96 -9.35 -3.83 6.56
C GLU A 96 -9.63 -2.50 7.26
N HIS A 97 -9.16 -1.41 6.66
CA HIS A 97 -9.34 -0.07 7.21
C HIS A 97 -10.82 0.30 7.08
N LYS A 98 -11.58 0.18 8.17
CA LYS A 98 -12.90 0.81 8.28
C LYS A 98 -12.71 2.31 8.42
N VAL A 99 -12.81 3.00 7.31
CA VAL A 99 -12.86 4.47 7.25
C VAL A 99 -14.24 4.92 7.68
N LEU A 100 -14.34 6.08 8.33
CA LEU A 100 -15.64 6.71 8.59
C LEU A 100 -16.21 7.20 7.25
N THR A 101 -17.10 6.41 6.64
CA THR A 101 -17.76 6.75 5.36
C THR A 101 -19.00 7.62 5.53
N THR A 102 -19.47 7.79 6.78
CA THR A 102 -20.72 8.52 7.06
C THR A 102 -20.47 9.74 7.92
N GLY A 103 -21.03 10.88 7.53
CA GLY A 103 -21.00 12.13 8.28
C GLY A 103 -22.29 12.92 8.09
N LYS A 104 -22.47 14.00 8.87
CA LYS A 104 -23.61 14.91 8.67
C LYS A 104 -23.32 15.82 7.47
N ILE A 105 -24.08 15.66 6.40
CA ILE A 105 -24.06 16.58 5.26
C ILE A 105 -24.96 17.78 5.60
N PRO A 106 -24.46 19.03 5.61
CA PRO A 106 -25.30 20.21 5.78
C PRO A 106 -26.22 20.39 4.56
N GLU A 107 -27.34 21.09 4.72
CA GLU A 107 -28.17 21.47 3.57
C GLU A 107 -27.40 22.45 2.68
N PHE A 108 -27.41 22.21 1.37
CA PHE A 108 -26.80 23.07 0.36
C PHE A 108 -27.71 23.16 -0.87
N GLU A 109 -27.63 24.27 -1.61
CA GLU A 109 -28.37 24.43 -2.87
C GLU A 109 -27.77 23.53 -3.96
N ARG A 110 -28.62 22.72 -4.58
CA ARG A 110 -28.23 21.77 -5.62
C ARG A 110 -28.41 22.40 -7.00
N ASP A 111 -27.50 22.11 -7.91
CA ASP A 111 -27.69 22.44 -9.31
C ASP A 111 -28.63 21.42 -9.95
N GLU A 112 -29.88 21.83 -10.15
CA GLU A 112 -30.95 20.98 -10.72
C GLU A 112 -30.69 20.54 -12.17
N ASN A 113 -29.67 21.11 -12.84
CA ASN A 113 -29.29 20.71 -14.19
C ASN A 113 -28.26 19.58 -14.21
N LEU A 114 -27.78 19.14 -13.05
CA LEU A 114 -26.87 18.01 -12.95
C LEU A 114 -27.64 16.69 -13.07
N SER A 115 -27.23 15.86 -14.01
CA SER A 115 -27.77 14.51 -14.23
C SER A 115 -26.65 13.53 -14.54
N GLY A 116 -26.93 12.24 -14.34
CA GLY A 116 -25.94 11.18 -14.44
C GLY A 116 -25.23 10.93 -13.11
N TYR A 117 -24.08 10.29 -13.18
CA TYR A 117 -23.32 9.86 -12.01
C TYR A 117 -21.96 10.54 -11.95
N GLY A 118 -21.47 10.78 -10.74
CA GLY A 118 -20.12 11.29 -10.53
C GLY A 118 -19.44 10.64 -9.34
N PHE A 119 -18.13 10.83 -9.24
CA PHE A 119 -17.37 10.40 -8.10
C PHE A 119 -16.94 11.59 -7.23
N ALA A 120 -16.93 11.38 -5.92
CA ALA A 120 -16.17 12.21 -5.00
C ALA A 120 -14.97 11.39 -4.51
N ILE A 121 -13.77 11.93 -4.69
CA ILE A 121 -12.50 11.25 -4.37
C ILE A 121 -11.81 11.97 -3.21
N ASP A 122 -11.48 11.22 -2.15
CA ASP A 122 -10.61 11.68 -1.06
C ASP A 122 -9.29 10.93 -1.10
N ILE A 123 -8.20 11.64 -1.40
CA ILE A 123 -6.84 11.09 -1.46
C ILE A 123 -6.10 11.45 -0.17
N GLY A 124 -6.30 10.64 0.86
CA GLY A 124 -5.50 10.70 2.07
C GLY A 124 -4.09 10.12 1.86
N THR A 125 -3.17 10.45 2.76
CA THR A 125 -1.82 9.88 2.75
C THR A 125 -1.84 8.38 3.03
N THR A 126 -2.77 7.93 3.88
CA THR A 126 -2.91 6.52 4.28
C THR A 126 -4.03 5.81 3.56
N THR A 127 -5.14 6.49 3.29
CA THR A 127 -6.37 5.90 2.79
C THR A 127 -6.88 6.72 1.62
N VAL A 128 -7.35 6.04 0.58
CA VAL A 128 -8.04 6.62 -0.56
C VAL A 128 -9.48 6.16 -0.53
N VAL A 129 -10.42 7.05 -0.78
CA VAL A 129 -11.86 6.76 -0.80
C VAL A 129 -12.46 7.27 -2.10
N ALA A 130 -13.30 6.46 -2.73
CA ALA A 130 -14.12 6.83 -3.87
C ALA A 130 -15.60 6.61 -3.53
N SER A 131 -16.39 7.69 -3.53
CA SER A 131 -17.84 7.66 -3.35
C SER A 131 -18.53 7.96 -4.67
N LEU A 132 -19.34 7.00 -5.15
CA LEU A 132 -20.20 7.16 -6.31
C LEU A 132 -21.48 7.88 -5.90
N VAL A 133 -21.81 8.96 -6.59
CA VAL A 133 -22.92 9.86 -6.29
C VAL A 133 -23.85 9.97 -7.50
N ASP A 134 -25.15 9.85 -7.28
CA ASP A 134 -26.16 10.27 -8.25
C ASP A 134 -26.24 11.80 -8.21
N LEU A 135 -25.89 12.45 -9.32
CA LEU A 135 -25.80 13.91 -9.38
C LEU A 135 -27.17 14.59 -9.35
N SER A 136 -28.24 13.88 -9.70
CA SER A 136 -29.60 14.41 -9.68
C SER A 136 -30.20 14.41 -8.26
N SER A 137 -29.97 13.32 -7.52
CA SER A 137 -30.50 13.14 -6.16
C SER A 137 -29.50 13.52 -5.07
N GLY A 138 -28.23 13.72 -5.41
CA GLY A 138 -27.13 13.93 -4.47
C GLY A 138 -26.88 12.75 -3.52
N GLU A 139 -27.44 11.58 -3.82
CA GLU A 139 -27.33 10.38 -2.98
C GLU A 139 -26.01 9.65 -3.27
N GLU A 140 -25.30 9.24 -2.21
CA GLU A 140 -24.18 8.30 -2.36
C GLU A 140 -24.75 6.90 -2.62
N LEU A 141 -24.48 6.36 -3.81
CA LEU A 141 -24.95 5.04 -4.25
C LEU A 141 -24.07 3.90 -3.75
N ALA A 142 -22.75 4.15 -3.68
CA ALA A 142 -21.76 3.20 -3.19
C ALA A 142 -20.46 3.91 -2.86
N SER A 143 -19.69 3.34 -1.94
CA SER A 143 -18.31 3.75 -1.67
C SER A 143 -17.36 2.55 -1.69
N ALA A 144 -16.11 2.85 -2.04
CA ALA A 144 -14.98 1.95 -1.96
C ALA A 144 -13.80 2.70 -1.33
N SER A 145 -12.97 1.98 -0.58
CA SER A 145 -11.78 2.56 0.05
C SER A 145 -10.66 1.55 0.11
N ASP A 146 -9.43 2.01 0.00
CA ASP A 146 -8.24 1.18 0.17
C ASP A 146 -7.09 2.01 0.78
N ILE A 147 -6.00 1.33 1.13
CA ILE A 147 -4.73 1.96 1.48
C ILE A 147 -4.20 2.69 0.24
N ASN A 148 -3.68 3.90 0.44
CA ASN A 148 -3.04 4.64 -0.64
C ASN A 148 -1.84 3.85 -1.17
N ALA A 149 -1.93 3.38 -2.43
CA ALA A 149 -0.89 2.59 -3.08
C ALA A 149 0.48 3.27 -3.11
N GLN A 150 0.52 4.61 -3.04
CA GLN A 150 1.78 5.36 -2.93
C GLN A 150 2.54 5.08 -1.62
N LYS A 151 1.95 4.38 -0.65
CA LYS A 151 2.66 3.88 0.53
C LYS A 151 3.83 2.97 0.18
N HIS A 152 3.77 2.29 -0.96
CA HIS A 152 4.89 1.52 -1.49
C HIS A 152 6.17 2.38 -1.62
N TYR A 153 6.02 3.65 -2.00
CA TYR A 153 7.12 4.60 -2.24
C TYR A 153 7.37 5.54 -1.04
N GLY A 154 6.54 5.47 -0.01
CA GLY A 154 6.70 6.28 1.19
C GLY A 154 5.45 6.34 2.06
N LEU A 155 5.63 6.18 3.37
CA LEU A 155 4.51 6.15 4.33
C LEU A 155 3.91 7.53 4.64
N ASP A 156 4.59 8.61 4.26
CA ASP A 156 4.15 9.99 4.45
C ASP A 156 4.56 10.87 3.25
N VAL A 157 4.06 12.10 3.23
CA VAL A 157 4.27 13.06 2.13
C VAL A 157 5.74 13.38 1.91
N LEU A 158 6.51 13.63 2.98
CA LEU A 158 7.93 14.01 2.86
C LEU A 158 8.76 12.84 2.33
N THR A 159 8.43 11.63 2.76
CA THR A 159 9.09 10.42 2.26
C THR A 159 8.84 10.22 0.76
N ARG A 160 7.61 10.46 0.28
CA ARG A 160 7.29 10.40 -1.17
C ARG A 160 7.99 11.48 -1.98
N ILE A 161 8.10 12.70 -1.44
CA ILE A 161 8.89 13.77 -2.06
C ILE A 161 10.35 13.36 -2.14
N THR A 162 10.90 12.79 -1.07
CA THR A 162 12.29 12.31 -1.05
C THR A 162 12.52 11.21 -2.08
N TYR A 163 11.57 10.29 -2.23
CA TYR A 163 11.63 9.24 -3.25
C TYR A 163 11.77 9.81 -4.67
N GLU A 164 11.00 10.85 -5.01
CA GLU A 164 11.11 11.54 -6.30
C GLU A 164 12.47 12.22 -6.48
N TYR A 165 12.99 12.90 -5.45
CA TYR A 165 14.34 13.47 -5.49
C TYR A 165 15.44 12.40 -5.69
N GLU A 166 15.26 11.21 -5.11
CA GLU A 166 16.19 10.09 -5.26
C GLU A 166 16.05 9.37 -6.62
N HIS A 167 14.88 9.49 -7.26
CA HIS A 167 14.54 8.86 -8.55
C HIS A 167 14.02 9.91 -9.56
N PRO A 168 14.85 10.89 -9.97
CA PRO A 168 14.39 12.05 -10.74
C PRO A 168 13.86 11.72 -12.14
N GLU A 169 14.20 10.54 -12.68
CA GLU A 169 13.75 10.10 -14.01
C GLU A 169 12.37 9.41 -13.99
N THR A 170 12.02 8.70 -12.90
CA THR A 170 10.82 7.83 -12.86
C THR A 170 9.88 8.10 -11.69
N GLY A 171 10.33 8.75 -10.61
CA GLY A 171 9.60 8.80 -9.35
C GLY A 171 8.24 9.51 -9.43
N ILE A 172 8.11 10.55 -10.27
CA ILE A 172 6.82 11.22 -10.52
C ILE A 172 5.84 10.27 -11.20
N GLU A 173 6.29 9.57 -12.25
CA GLU A 173 5.44 8.66 -13.04
C GLU A 173 5.02 7.46 -12.18
N GLU A 174 5.94 6.87 -11.42
CA GLU A 174 5.65 5.74 -10.52
C GLU A 174 4.61 6.10 -9.45
N LEU A 175 4.77 7.24 -8.78
CA LEU A 175 3.80 7.72 -7.77
C LEU A 175 2.43 8.02 -8.40
N GLN A 176 2.40 8.56 -9.62
CA GLN A 176 1.17 8.90 -10.33
C GLN A 176 0.45 7.65 -10.84
N VAL A 177 1.17 6.71 -11.44
CA VAL A 177 0.62 5.42 -11.91
C VAL A 177 0.04 4.64 -10.73
N ALA A 178 0.73 4.61 -9.59
CA ALA A 178 0.25 3.91 -8.40
C ALA A 178 -1.09 4.46 -7.89
N ILE A 179 -1.24 5.79 -7.77
CA ILE A 179 -2.50 6.37 -7.31
C ILE A 179 -3.62 6.26 -8.36
N VAL A 180 -3.31 6.44 -9.65
CA VAL A 180 -4.30 6.35 -10.73
C VAL A 180 -4.85 4.93 -10.87
N ASN A 181 -4.01 3.91 -10.80
CA ASN A 181 -4.45 2.51 -10.85
C ASN A 181 -5.36 2.18 -9.66
N SER A 182 -4.96 2.57 -8.44
CA SER A 182 -5.76 2.39 -7.24
C SER A 182 -7.12 3.08 -7.34
N LEU A 183 -7.17 4.31 -7.85
CA LEU A 183 -8.44 5.03 -8.07
C LEU A 183 -9.34 4.34 -9.09
N ASN A 184 -8.78 3.87 -10.20
CA ASN A 184 -9.54 3.16 -11.23
C ASN A 184 -10.17 1.86 -10.69
N GLU A 185 -9.43 1.11 -9.86
CA GLU A 185 -9.92 -0.10 -9.19
C GLU A 185 -11.06 0.23 -8.22
N LEU A 186 -10.88 1.24 -7.37
CA LEU A 186 -11.91 1.70 -6.42
C LEU A 186 -13.19 2.17 -7.12
N MET A 187 -13.05 2.94 -8.19
CA MET A 187 -14.20 3.41 -8.99
C MET A 187 -14.92 2.24 -9.66
N ALA A 188 -14.19 1.28 -10.24
CA ALA A 188 -14.77 0.09 -10.83
C ALA A 188 -15.55 -0.74 -9.80
N ASP A 189 -15.00 -0.90 -8.59
CA ASP A 189 -15.66 -1.61 -7.49
C ASP A 189 -16.93 -0.91 -7.01
N ALA A 190 -16.91 0.41 -6.85
CA ALA A 190 -18.08 1.19 -6.48
C ALA A 190 -19.18 1.11 -7.55
N CYS A 191 -18.82 1.26 -8.84
CA CYS A 191 -19.73 1.08 -9.97
C CYS A 191 -20.36 -0.32 -9.97
N LYS A 192 -19.56 -1.37 -9.76
CA LYS A 192 -20.03 -2.75 -9.68
C LYS A 192 -21.01 -2.97 -8.52
N LYS A 193 -20.74 -2.42 -7.34
CA LYS A 193 -21.63 -2.48 -6.17
C LYS A 193 -22.98 -1.80 -6.46
N ALA A 194 -22.96 -0.63 -7.11
CA ALA A 194 -24.16 0.14 -7.45
C ALA A 194 -24.86 -0.32 -8.74
N LYS A 195 -24.26 -1.24 -9.50
CA LYS A 195 -24.73 -1.66 -10.84
C LYS A 195 -24.83 -0.50 -11.84
N VAL A 196 -23.88 0.44 -11.76
CA VAL A 196 -23.74 1.58 -12.67
C VAL A 196 -22.62 1.29 -13.66
N SER A 197 -22.82 1.64 -14.94
CA SER A 197 -21.75 1.51 -15.95
C SER A 197 -20.74 2.64 -15.81
N VAL A 198 -19.46 2.34 -15.99
CA VAL A 198 -18.38 3.35 -16.00
C VAL A 198 -18.59 4.39 -17.11
N SER A 199 -19.27 4.02 -18.20
CA SER A 199 -19.65 4.95 -19.28
C SER A 199 -20.62 6.04 -18.86
N ASP A 200 -21.34 5.84 -17.75
CA ASP A 200 -22.39 6.73 -17.29
C ASP A 200 -21.85 7.75 -16.26
N ILE A 201 -20.56 7.64 -15.92
CA ILE A 201 -19.85 8.60 -15.07
C ILE A 201 -19.51 9.83 -15.90
N CYS A 202 -20.07 10.97 -15.52
CA CYS A 202 -19.89 12.23 -16.24
C CYS A 202 -19.02 13.25 -15.49
N LYS A 203 -18.73 13.02 -14.19
CA LYS A 203 -17.89 13.89 -13.35
C LYS A 203 -17.06 13.12 -12.32
N ILE A 204 -15.90 13.68 -11.98
CA ILE A 204 -15.02 13.29 -10.87
C ILE A 204 -14.59 14.57 -10.15
#